data_AF-A0A0P0RQZ0-F1
#
_entry.id   AF-A0A0P0RQZ0-F1
#
_cell.length_a   1.000
_cell.length_b   1.000
_cell.length_c   1.000
_cell.angle_alpha   90.00
_cell.angle_beta   90.00
_cell.angle_gamma   90.00
#
_symmetry.space_group_name_H-M   'P 1'
#
loop_
_entity.id
_entity.type
_entity.pdbx_description
1 polymer ?
#
loop_
_entity_poly.entity_id
_entity_poly.type
_entity_poly.pdbx_seq_one_letter_code
_entity_poly.pdbx_strand_id
1 'polypeptide(L)'
;MMTKMERRTRTTMSKLDHVGKSESNRNLKGKVGAKEILTRDLARRIALMIEQFPDSNIAVTWDNVVRQTKLRFRHEFRRNVLSQKAWDGRRLIAEAFQDAKDIQRRQTHDTAPKYANESRSRLRLVVAKLQSENLALRERLARVRAEQYDEIYSLLDTRTPLNRLVAMRSELDVKPANEPESKTNRETVTSIEKAMADRSRRVAGDSAPGKGEPDHE
;
A
#
# COMPACT_ATOMS: atom_id res chain seq x y z
N MET A 1 1.06 2.68 62.26
CA MET A 1 2.39 2.92 61.66
C MET A 1 2.36 4.31 61.03
N MET A 2 3.14 5.25 61.57
CA MET A 2 3.27 6.64 61.09
C MET A 2 4.43 6.74 60.10
N THR A 3 4.26 7.46 58.99
CA THR A 3 5.39 8.02 58.23
C THR A 3 5.22 9.53 58.11
N LYS A 4 5.91 10.22 59.03
CA LYS A 4 6.43 11.59 58.87
C LYS A 4 7.35 11.62 57.65
N MET A 5 7.16 12.56 56.72
CA MET A 5 8.06 13.72 56.65
C MET A 5 7.61 14.68 55.56
N GLU A 6 7.46 15.91 56.04
CA GLU A 6 7.02 17.11 55.38
C GLU A 6 8.27 17.99 55.16
N ARG A 7 8.10 19.02 54.32
CA ARG A 7 8.94 20.23 54.14
C ARG A 7 9.95 20.16 52.98
N ARG A 8 9.66 20.95 51.94
CA ARG A 8 10.20 22.32 51.84
C ARG A 8 9.47 23.13 50.76
N THR A 9 8.81 24.17 51.23
CA THR A 9 8.22 25.26 50.45
C THR A 9 9.24 26.39 50.22
N ARG A 10 9.01 27.12 49.12
CA ARG A 10 9.16 28.58 48.92
C ARG A 10 10.54 29.21 48.61
N THR A 11 10.38 30.31 47.85
CA THR A 11 11.20 31.53 47.71
C THR A 11 12.17 31.46 46.52
N THR A 12 12.14 32.32 45.50
CA THR A 12 11.92 33.78 45.45
C THR A 12 11.42 34.23 44.06
N MET A 13 10.72 35.36 44.03
CA MET A 13 10.41 36.14 42.83
C MET A 13 11.61 37.02 42.39
N SER A 14 11.82 37.13 41.09
CA SER A 14 12.32 38.32 40.36
C SER A 14 11.91 38.10 38.89
N LYS A 15 11.01 38.85 38.25
CA LYS A 15 10.96 40.29 37.93
C LYS A 15 12.29 40.77 37.36
N LEU A 16 12.37 40.75 36.03
CA LEU A 16 13.01 41.81 35.22
C LEU A 16 12.73 41.55 33.75
N ASP A 17 11.93 42.45 33.19
CA ASP A 17 11.79 42.73 31.78
C ASP A 17 13.17 42.74 31.11
N HIS A 18 13.39 41.84 30.15
CA HIS A 18 14.47 41.98 29.17
C HIS A 18 13.87 42.45 27.85
N VAL A 19 13.70 43.77 27.84
CA VAL A 19 13.87 44.69 26.72
C VAL A 19 14.56 44.05 25.52
N GLY A 20 13.93 44.25 24.36
CA GLY A 20 14.43 43.85 23.05
C GLY A 20 15.89 44.26 22.86
N LYS A 21 16.75 43.26 22.70
CA LYS A 21 18.06 43.43 22.10
C LYS A 21 17.93 43.16 20.60
N SER A 22 17.49 44.19 19.89
CA SER A 22 17.79 44.37 18.47
C SER A 22 19.30 44.60 18.36
N GLU A 23 20.07 43.52 18.40
CA GLU A 23 21.51 43.57 18.26
C GLU A 23 21.90 43.85 16.80
N SER A 24 22.37 45.07 16.60
CA SER A 24 23.51 45.41 15.75
C SER A 24 23.34 45.34 14.23
N ASN A 25 22.64 46.34 13.68
CA ASN A 25 23.13 47.03 12.49
C ASN A 25 24.41 47.82 12.85
N ARG A 26 25.53 47.11 13.06
CA ARG A 26 26.85 47.73 13.15
C ARG A 26 27.51 47.69 11.78
N ASN A 27 27.44 48.84 11.09
CA ASN A 27 28.47 49.38 10.21
C ASN A 27 29.44 48.37 9.59
N LEU A 28 29.18 47.97 8.34
CA LEU A 28 30.20 47.44 7.43
C LEU A 28 30.74 48.58 6.56
N LYS A 29 31.26 49.64 7.18
CA LYS A 29 32.21 50.55 6.53
C LYS A 29 33.61 50.13 6.99
N GLY A 30 34.33 49.41 6.13
CA GLY A 30 35.75 49.12 6.33
C GLY A 30 36.16 47.71 5.93
N LYS A 31 36.42 47.52 4.63
CA LYS A 31 37.40 46.58 4.03
C LYS A 31 37.34 46.74 2.51
N VAL A 32 37.72 47.93 2.05
CA VAL A 32 37.94 48.21 0.62
C VAL A 32 39.25 47.50 0.26
N GLY A 33 39.17 46.31 -0.32
CA GLY A 33 40.36 45.58 -0.77
C GLY A 33 40.11 44.15 -1.24
N ALA A 34 39.11 43.45 -0.67
CA ALA A 34 38.69 42.15 -1.18
C ALA A 34 37.38 42.32 -1.95
N LYS A 35 37.38 42.02 -3.26
CA LYS A 35 36.14 41.96 -4.06
C LYS A 35 35.17 41.03 -3.33
N GLU A 36 34.00 41.53 -2.93
CA GLU A 36 32.97 40.69 -2.33
C GLU A 36 32.59 39.60 -3.33
N ILE A 37 32.96 38.36 -3.02
CA ILE A 37 32.78 37.24 -3.95
C ILE A 37 31.30 36.85 -4.07
N LEU A 38 30.52 37.07 -3.00
CA LEU A 38 29.08 36.84 -2.96
C LEU A 38 28.34 38.16 -3.16
N THR A 39 28.08 38.51 -4.42
CA THR A 39 27.26 39.67 -4.79
C THR A 39 25.77 39.39 -4.62
N ARG A 40 24.96 40.45 -4.53
CA ARG A 40 23.49 40.33 -4.39
C ARG A 40 22.86 39.55 -5.54
N ASP A 41 23.30 39.80 -6.78
CA ASP A 41 22.75 39.13 -7.96
C ASP A 41 23.13 37.65 -8.00
N LEU A 42 24.35 37.32 -7.56
CA LEU A 42 24.76 35.93 -7.40
C LEU A 42 23.92 35.23 -6.33
N ALA A 43 23.66 35.89 -5.20
CA ALA A 43 22.82 35.35 -4.13
C ALA A 43 21.39 35.06 -4.62
N ARG A 44 20.81 35.93 -5.45
CA ARG A 44 19.50 35.68 -6.08
C ARG A 44 19.52 34.46 -7.01
N ARG A 45 20.57 34.30 -7.83
CA ARG A 45 20.72 33.12 -8.68
C ARG A 45 20.90 31.83 -7.88
N ILE A 46 21.62 31.90 -6.75
CA ILE A 46 21.76 30.78 -5.82
C ILE A 46 20.41 30.46 -5.16
N ALA A 47 19.64 31.45 -4.75
CA ALA A 47 18.30 31.25 -4.18
C ALA A 47 17.38 30.53 -5.17
N LEU A 48 17.28 31.01 -6.42
CA LEU A 48 16.52 30.35 -7.49
C LEU A 48 16.98 28.92 -7.75
N MET A 49 18.28 28.66 -7.68
CA MET A 49 18.83 27.31 -7.82
C MET A 49 18.37 26.40 -6.67
N ILE A 50 18.34 26.90 -5.43
CA ILE A 50 17.92 26.15 -4.24
C ILE A 50 16.41 25.84 -4.29
N GLU A 51 15.60 26.79 -4.76
CA GLU A 51 14.15 26.59 -4.93
C GLU A 51 13.84 25.43 -5.89
N GLN A 52 14.71 25.16 -6.88
CA GLN A 52 14.58 24.05 -7.84
C GLN A 52 15.04 22.69 -7.31
N PHE A 53 15.66 22.61 -6.12
CA PHE A 53 16.14 21.35 -5.55
C PHE A 53 15.03 20.31 -5.32
N PRO A 54 13.89 20.63 -4.68
CA PRO A 54 12.81 19.67 -4.48
C PRO A 54 12.32 19.05 -5.80
N ASP A 55 12.19 19.84 -6.87
CA ASP A 55 11.72 19.37 -8.17
C ASP A 55 12.70 18.39 -8.85
N SER A 56 13.99 18.56 -8.58
CA SER A 56 15.05 17.68 -9.10
C SER A 56 15.32 16.44 -8.24
N ASN A 57 14.50 16.20 -7.20
CA ASN A 57 14.71 15.14 -6.21
C ASN A 57 16.09 15.19 -5.51
N ILE A 58 16.73 16.37 -5.48
CA ILE A 58 17.99 16.56 -4.77
C ILE A 58 17.68 16.91 -3.31
N ALA A 59 18.31 16.22 -2.37
CA ALA A 59 18.11 16.51 -0.96
C ALA A 59 18.56 17.95 -0.60
N VAL A 60 17.71 18.70 0.09
CA VAL A 60 17.98 20.09 0.51
C VAL A 60 18.90 20.09 1.74
N THR A 61 20.20 19.90 1.49
CA THR A 61 21.27 19.97 2.50
C THR A 61 22.29 21.05 2.13
N TRP A 62 22.91 21.67 3.13
CA TRP A 62 23.93 22.70 2.89
C TRP A 62 25.12 22.17 2.10
N ASP A 63 25.49 20.91 2.28
CA ASP A 63 26.59 20.29 1.52
C ASP A 63 26.24 20.17 0.03
N ASN A 64 24.97 19.87 -0.28
CA ASN A 64 24.48 19.85 -1.66
C ASN A 64 24.43 21.26 -2.25
N VAL A 65 24.04 22.28 -1.48
CA VAL A 65 24.11 23.69 -1.93
C VAL A 65 25.55 24.08 -2.26
N VAL A 66 26.52 23.77 -1.38
CA VAL A 66 27.94 24.08 -1.62
C VAL A 66 28.47 23.33 -2.84
N ARG A 67 28.11 22.05 -3.00
CA ARG A 67 28.49 21.25 -4.18
C ARG A 67 27.93 21.83 -5.48
N GLN A 68 26.65 22.20 -5.50
CA GLN A 68 25.99 22.74 -6.69
C GLN A 68 26.49 24.15 -7.03
N THR A 69 26.74 24.98 -6.02
CA THR A 69 27.34 26.30 -6.25
C THR A 69 28.77 26.21 -6.79
N LYS A 70 29.57 25.27 -6.28
CA LYS A 70 30.91 24.96 -6.83
C LYS A 70 30.82 24.49 -8.28
N LEU A 71 29.86 23.63 -8.61
CA LEU A 71 29.66 23.12 -9.97
C LEU A 71 29.22 24.22 -10.95
N ARG A 72 28.22 25.03 -10.58
CA ARG A 72 27.61 26.03 -11.48
C ARG A 72 28.40 27.33 -11.57
N PHE A 73 28.93 27.83 -10.46
CA PHE A 73 29.59 29.13 -10.38
C PHE A 73 31.12 29.02 -10.27
N ARG A 74 31.66 27.79 -10.29
CA ARG A 74 33.11 27.50 -10.18
C ARG A 74 33.78 28.13 -8.96
N HIS A 75 32.99 28.38 -7.91
CA HIS A 75 33.45 28.99 -6.67
C HIS A 75 32.95 28.21 -5.47
N GLU A 76 33.83 27.96 -4.51
CA GLU A 76 33.52 27.21 -3.31
C GLU A 76 33.15 28.16 -2.17
N PHE A 77 31.85 28.26 -1.88
CA PHE A 77 31.36 29.05 -0.76
C PHE A 77 31.33 28.21 0.51
N ARG A 78 31.76 28.81 1.63
CA ARG A 78 31.54 28.21 2.95
C ARG A 78 30.07 28.36 3.36
N ARG A 79 29.51 27.33 4.00
CA ARG A 79 28.14 27.34 4.54
C ARG A 79 27.81 28.61 5.33
N ASN A 80 28.71 29.03 6.22
CA ASN A 80 28.49 30.21 7.08
C ASN A 80 28.29 31.50 6.26
N VAL A 81 28.99 31.62 5.13
CA VAL A 81 28.86 32.79 4.25
C VAL A 81 27.50 32.79 3.57
N LEU A 82 27.04 31.64 3.08
CA LEU A 82 25.73 31.50 2.45
C LEU A 82 24.57 31.70 3.44
N SER A 83 24.71 31.25 4.68
CA SER A 83 23.63 31.28 5.67
C SER A 83 23.52 32.61 6.44
N GLN A 84 24.64 33.29 6.69
CA GLN A 84 24.66 34.49 7.55
C GLN A 84 24.64 35.80 6.76
N LYS A 85 25.06 35.80 5.48
CA LYS A 85 25.10 37.03 4.68
C LYS A 85 23.67 37.54 4.46
N ALA A 86 23.45 38.77 4.90
CA ALA A 86 22.20 39.48 4.72
C ALA A 86 22.39 40.65 3.74
N TRP A 87 21.36 40.90 2.95
CA TRP A 87 21.22 42.09 2.13
C TRP A 87 19.93 42.79 2.53
N ASP A 88 19.99 44.08 2.81
CA ASP A 88 18.83 44.87 3.22
C ASP A 88 18.08 44.27 4.44
N GLY A 89 18.82 43.63 5.36
CA GLY A 89 18.28 42.96 6.54
C GLY A 89 17.67 41.57 6.31
N ARG A 90 17.63 41.08 5.06
CA ARG A 90 17.10 39.75 4.70
C ARG A 90 18.19 38.77 4.32
N ARG A 91 17.99 37.49 4.64
CA ARG A 91 18.96 36.42 4.33
C ARG A 91 18.44 35.60 3.16
N LEU A 92 18.52 36.16 1.96
CA LEU A 92 17.94 35.59 0.73
C LEU A 92 18.19 34.09 0.55
N ILE A 93 19.44 33.65 0.72
CA ILE A 93 19.83 32.24 0.51
C ILE A 93 19.32 31.35 1.65
N ALA A 94 19.30 31.85 2.88
CA ALA A 94 18.84 31.09 4.04
C ALA A 94 17.31 30.94 4.04
N GLU A 95 16.59 31.98 3.62
CA GLU A 95 15.13 31.97 3.42
C GLU A 95 14.76 30.95 2.33
N ALA A 96 15.35 31.06 1.14
CA ALA A 96 15.13 30.10 0.05
C ALA A 96 15.48 28.66 0.45
N PHE A 97 16.53 28.46 1.25
CA PHE A 97 16.89 27.14 1.79
C PHE A 97 15.81 26.59 2.73
N GLN A 98 15.27 27.42 3.61
CA GLN A 98 14.23 27.00 4.55
C GLN A 98 12.93 26.67 3.80
N ASP A 99 12.56 27.51 2.84
CA ASP A 99 11.39 27.30 1.99
C ASP A 99 11.50 26.00 1.20
N ALA A 100 12.63 25.79 0.51
CA ALA A 100 12.89 24.54 -0.23
C ALA A 100 12.86 23.31 0.69
N LYS A 101 13.37 23.43 1.92
CA LYS A 101 13.36 22.34 2.90
C LYS A 101 11.95 22.02 3.37
N ASP A 102 11.10 23.03 3.57
CA ASP A 102 9.71 22.82 3.96
C ASP A 102 8.87 22.25 2.80
N ILE A 103 9.16 22.63 1.55
CA ILE A 103 8.60 21.98 0.35
C ILE A 103 9.02 20.50 0.31
N GLN A 104 10.32 20.22 0.45
CA GLN A 104 10.83 18.84 0.42
C GLN A 104 10.17 17.99 1.51
N ARG A 105 9.97 18.52 2.72
CA ARG A 105 9.24 17.83 3.80
C ARG A 105 7.82 17.48 3.42
N ARG A 106 7.09 18.42 2.79
CA ARG A 106 5.72 18.17 2.31
C ARG A 106 5.72 17.08 1.23
N GLN A 107 6.61 17.17 0.24
CA GLN A 107 6.75 16.13 -0.77
C GLN A 107 7.06 14.75 -0.17
N THR A 108 7.95 14.68 0.82
CA THR A 108 8.23 13.40 1.51
C THR A 108 7.03 12.87 2.28
N HIS A 109 6.22 13.75 2.87
CA HIS A 109 5.00 13.34 3.56
C HIS A 109 3.93 12.86 2.58
N ASP A 110 3.77 13.52 1.43
CA ASP A 110 2.77 13.18 0.43
C ASP A 110 3.12 11.91 -0.36
N THR A 111 4.43 11.66 -0.55
CA THR A 111 4.94 10.43 -1.17
C THR A 111 5.06 9.27 -0.18
N ALA A 112 5.06 9.55 1.13
CA ALA A 112 5.09 8.50 2.13
C ALA A 112 3.81 7.65 2.04
N PRO A 113 3.90 6.31 2.09
CA PRO A 113 2.71 5.49 2.09
C PRO A 113 1.87 5.82 3.31
N LYS A 114 0.61 6.25 3.08
CA LYS A 114 -0.35 6.66 4.13
C LYS A 114 -0.55 5.62 5.24
N TYR A 115 -0.22 4.36 4.96
CA TYR A 115 -0.34 3.21 5.86
C TYR A 115 1.00 2.56 6.20
N ALA A 116 2.14 3.22 5.98
CA ALA A 116 3.46 2.68 6.31
C ALA A 116 3.57 2.24 7.78
N ASN A 117 2.83 2.92 8.66
CA ASN A 117 2.83 2.71 10.11
C ASN A 117 1.62 1.90 10.59
N GLU A 118 0.69 1.55 9.70
CA GLU A 118 -0.43 0.70 10.09
C GLU A 118 0.10 -0.71 10.30
N SER A 119 -0.22 -1.33 11.44
CA SER A 119 0.40 -2.60 11.79
C SER A 119 0.20 -3.60 10.65
N ARG A 120 1.29 -4.21 10.18
CA ARG A 120 1.28 -5.20 9.08
C ARG A 120 0.20 -6.27 9.28
N SER A 121 -0.16 -6.57 10.52
CA SER A 121 -1.27 -7.44 10.91
C SER A 121 -2.65 -6.89 10.52
N ARG A 122 -2.93 -5.60 10.69
CA ARG A 122 -4.20 -4.97 10.27
C ARG A 122 -4.35 -4.99 8.75
N LEU A 123 -3.29 -4.67 8.00
CA LEU A 123 -3.32 -4.75 6.54
C LEU A 123 -3.55 -6.19 6.05
N ARG A 124 -2.89 -7.17 6.66
CA ARG A 124 -3.13 -8.60 6.36
C ARG A 124 -4.59 -9.01 6.61
N LEU A 125 -5.19 -8.52 7.70
CA LEU A 125 -6.59 -8.80 8.02
C LEU A 125 -7.54 -8.18 6.99
N VAL A 126 -7.30 -6.93 6.57
CA VAL A 126 -8.08 -6.27 5.53
C VAL A 126 -7.95 -7.00 4.19
N VAL A 127 -6.74 -7.40 3.81
CA VAL A 127 -6.49 -8.18 2.58
C VAL A 127 -7.23 -9.52 2.63
N ALA A 128 -7.15 -10.26 3.74
CA ALA A 128 -7.84 -11.53 3.89
C ALA A 128 -9.37 -11.37 3.82
N LYS A 129 -9.92 -10.31 4.44
CA LYS A 129 -11.35 -9.99 4.37
C LYS A 129 -11.80 -9.67 2.94
N LEU A 130 -11.05 -8.85 2.21
CA LEU A 130 -11.40 -8.50 0.83
C LEU A 130 -11.29 -9.72 -0.11
N GLN A 131 -10.31 -10.60 0.13
CA GLN A 131 -10.16 -11.84 -0.65
C GLN A 131 -11.33 -12.80 -0.41
N SER A 132 -11.78 -12.98 0.84
CA SER A 132 -12.94 -13.82 1.13
C SER A 132 -14.23 -13.26 0.56
N GLU A 133 -14.44 -11.95 0.62
CA GLU A 133 -15.58 -11.28 -0.03
C GLU A 133 -15.56 -11.46 -1.55
N ASN A 134 -14.39 -11.35 -2.19
CA ASN A 134 -14.26 -11.55 -3.63
C ASN A 134 -14.60 -12.99 -4.05
N LEU A 135 -14.12 -13.99 -3.29
CA LEU A 135 -14.44 -15.40 -3.53
C LEU A 135 -15.95 -15.66 -3.36
N ALA A 136 -16.55 -15.16 -2.28
CA ALA A 136 -17.99 -15.31 -2.04
C ALA A 136 -18.84 -14.67 -3.15
N LEU A 137 -18.44 -13.50 -3.66
CA LEU A 137 -19.12 -12.86 -4.78
C LEU A 137 -18.99 -13.66 -6.08
N ARG A 138 -17.81 -14.23 -6.37
CA ARG A 138 -17.59 -15.09 -7.53
C ARG A 138 -18.44 -16.36 -7.48
N GLU A 139 -18.53 -16.99 -6.30
CA GLU A 139 -19.39 -18.16 -6.10
C GLU A 139 -20.87 -17.83 -6.32
N ARG A 140 -21.37 -16.72 -5.77
CA ARG A 140 -22.74 -16.26 -6.01
C ARG A 140 -23.01 -16.02 -7.49
N LEU A 141 -22.07 -15.39 -8.19
CA LEU A 141 -22.17 -15.15 -9.62
C LEU A 141 -22.21 -16.48 -10.40
N ALA A 142 -21.38 -17.46 -10.02
CA ALA A 142 -21.39 -18.79 -10.63
C ALA A 142 -22.74 -19.51 -10.43
N ARG A 143 -23.36 -19.40 -9.24
CA ARG A 143 -24.69 -19.97 -8.98
C ARG A 143 -25.77 -19.33 -9.83
N VAL A 144 -25.83 -17.99 -9.87
CA VAL A 144 -26.81 -17.27 -10.69
C VAL A 144 -26.65 -17.62 -12.17
N ARG A 145 -25.41 -17.76 -12.66
CA ARG A 145 -25.18 -18.22 -14.04
C ARG A 145 -25.72 -19.63 -14.26
N ALA A 146 -25.46 -20.56 -13.34
CA ALA A 146 -25.97 -21.94 -13.45
C ALA A 146 -27.51 -21.96 -13.49
N GLU A 147 -28.17 -21.24 -12.58
CA GLU A 147 -29.63 -21.10 -12.55
C GLU A 147 -30.18 -20.55 -13.88
N GLN A 148 -29.57 -19.49 -14.40
CA GLN A 148 -29.95 -18.91 -15.70
C GLN A 148 -29.74 -19.89 -16.86
N TYR A 149 -28.65 -20.67 -16.85
CA TYR A 149 -28.41 -21.69 -17.87
C TYR A 149 -29.44 -22.81 -17.80
N ASP A 150 -29.79 -23.29 -16.60
CA ASP A 150 -30.80 -24.33 -16.40
C ASP A 150 -32.19 -23.85 -16.83
N GLU A 151 -32.55 -22.60 -16.51
CA GLU A 151 -33.79 -21.96 -16.98
C GLU A 151 -33.85 -21.92 -18.51
N ILE A 152 -32.78 -21.40 -19.16
CA ILE A 152 -32.70 -21.36 -20.62
C ILE A 152 -32.80 -22.77 -21.20
N TYR A 153 -32.11 -23.75 -20.61
CA TYR A 153 -32.13 -25.14 -21.07
C TYR A 153 -33.53 -25.73 -20.97
N SER A 154 -34.23 -25.55 -19.85
CA SER A 154 -35.62 -26.02 -19.66
C SER A 154 -36.59 -25.39 -20.67
N LEU A 155 -36.40 -24.12 -21.02
CA LEU A 155 -37.22 -23.43 -22.02
C LEU A 155 -36.95 -23.93 -23.44
N LEU A 156 -35.70 -24.25 -23.77
CA LEU A 156 -35.36 -24.86 -25.06
C LEU A 156 -35.91 -26.27 -25.17
N ASP A 157 -35.78 -27.07 -24.12
CA ASP A 157 -36.26 -28.45 -24.10
C ASP A 157 -37.78 -28.50 -24.25
N THR A 158 -38.53 -27.66 -23.52
CA THR A 158 -40.00 -27.62 -23.63
C THR A 158 -40.54 -27.06 -24.96
N ARG A 159 -39.77 -26.21 -25.65
CA ARG A 159 -40.23 -25.52 -26.88
C ARG A 159 -39.76 -26.15 -28.18
N THR A 160 -38.80 -27.09 -28.15
CA THR A 160 -38.32 -27.70 -29.38
C THR A 160 -39.38 -28.64 -29.99
N PRO A 161 -39.62 -28.54 -31.31
CA PRO A 161 -40.59 -29.40 -31.99
C PRO A 161 -40.19 -30.88 -31.92
N LEU A 162 -38.90 -31.19 -31.75
CA LEU A 162 -38.42 -32.56 -31.56
C LEU A 162 -39.02 -33.19 -30.30
N ASN A 163 -39.08 -32.47 -29.18
CA ASN A 163 -39.63 -33.02 -27.94
C ASN A 163 -41.15 -33.18 -28.02
N ARG A 164 -41.85 -32.32 -28.77
CA ARG A 164 -43.27 -32.56 -29.11
C ARG A 164 -43.44 -33.82 -29.95
N LEU A 165 -42.57 -34.05 -30.93
CA LEU A 165 -42.61 -35.24 -31.79
C LEU A 165 -42.24 -36.51 -31.00
N VAL A 166 -41.28 -36.45 -30.08
CA VAL A 166 -40.91 -37.56 -29.19
C VAL A 166 -42.04 -37.87 -28.20
N ALA A 167 -42.65 -36.84 -27.59
CA ALA A 167 -43.81 -37.01 -26.71
C ALA A 167 -45.00 -37.65 -27.45
N MET A 168 -45.33 -37.15 -28.65
CA MET A 168 -46.36 -37.76 -29.50
C MET A 168 -46.04 -39.21 -29.86
N ARG A 169 -44.77 -39.54 -30.12
CA ARG A 169 -44.36 -40.93 -30.43
C ARG A 169 -44.46 -41.84 -29.19
N SER A 170 -44.06 -41.35 -28.02
CA SER A 170 -44.20 -42.10 -26.77
C SER A 170 -45.66 -42.36 -26.39
N GLU A 171 -46.56 -41.44 -26.67
CA GLU A 171 -48.01 -41.62 -26.43
C GLU A 171 -48.61 -42.67 -27.37
N LEU A 172 -48.04 -42.85 -28.57
CA LEU A 172 -48.46 -43.88 -29.52
C LEU A 172 -47.94 -45.28 -29.16
N ASP A 173 -46.81 -45.40 -28.46
CA ASP A 173 -46.22 -46.69 -28.09
C ASP A 173 -46.79 -47.28 -26.76
N VAL A 174 -47.65 -46.56 -26.02
CA VAL A 174 -48.24 -47.03 -24.74
C VAL A 174 -49.65 -47.63 -24.93
N LYS A 175 -49.73 -48.65 -25.79
CA LYS A 175 -50.72 -49.74 -25.66
C LYS A 175 -50.05 -51.10 -25.87
N PRO A 176 -49.20 -51.58 -24.94
CA PRO A 176 -48.98 -53.01 -24.83
C PRO A 176 -50.23 -53.62 -24.19
N ALA A 177 -51.05 -54.25 -25.01
CA ALA A 177 -51.97 -55.26 -24.53
C ALA A 177 -51.15 -56.33 -23.78
N ASN A 178 -51.58 -56.63 -22.55
CA ASN A 178 -51.31 -57.85 -21.77
C ASN A 178 -50.02 -58.63 -22.06
N GLU A 179 -49.12 -58.73 -21.08
CA GLU A 179 -48.53 -60.03 -20.70
C GLU A 179 -47.89 -59.99 -19.29
N PRO A 180 -47.81 -61.14 -18.57
CA PRO A 180 -47.77 -61.20 -17.11
C PRO A 180 -46.37 -61.28 -16.47
N GLU A 181 -46.40 -61.11 -15.14
CA GLU A 181 -45.31 -61.07 -14.17
C GLU A 181 -44.17 -62.08 -14.38
N SER A 182 -42.93 -61.57 -14.52
CA SER A 182 -41.71 -62.35 -14.24
C SER A 182 -41.00 -61.77 -12.99
N LYS A 183 -41.30 -62.38 -11.85
CA LYS A 183 -40.56 -62.21 -10.59
C LYS A 183 -39.36 -63.15 -10.60
N THR A 184 -38.16 -62.65 -10.91
CA THR A 184 -36.86 -63.20 -10.42
C THR A 184 -35.73 -62.35 -11.03
N ASN A 185 -34.81 -61.86 -10.18
CA ASN A 185 -33.42 -61.43 -10.49
C ASN A 185 -32.92 -60.17 -9.74
N ARG A 186 -33.64 -59.64 -8.74
CA ARG A 186 -33.19 -58.44 -8.00
C ARG A 186 -32.20 -58.70 -6.86
N GLU A 187 -32.00 -59.95 -6.43
CA GLU A 187 -31.15 -60.27 -5.27
C GLU A 187 -29.67 -60.58 -5.61
N THR A 188 -29.35 -60.86 -6.88
CA THR A 188 -27.97 -61.21 -7.28
C THR A 188 -27.12 -59.99 -7.62
N VAL A 189 -27.71 -58.86 -8.02
CA VAL A 189 -26.96 -57.64 -8.42
C VAL A 189 -26.43 -56.88 -7.20
N THR A 190 -27.19 -56.82 -6.11
CA THR A 190 -26.77 -56.14 -4.87
C THR A 190 -25.62 -56.85 -4.14
N SER A 191 -25.46 -58.15 -4.36
CA SER A 191 -24.36 -58.93 -3.76
C SER A 191 -23.03 -58.75 -4.50
N ILE A 192 -23.06 -58.45 -5.80
CA ILE A 192 -21.86 -58.23 -6.62
C ILE A 192 -21.30 -56.81 -6.40
N GLU A 193 -22.16 -55.79 -6.30
CA GLU A 193 -21.72 -54.41 -6.03
C GLU A 193 -21.05 -54.28 -4.66
N LYS A 194 -21.57 -54.98 -3.64
CA LYS A 194 -21.00 -54.97 -2.29
C LYS A 194 -19.63 -55.65 -2.23
N ALA A 195 -19.39 -56.69 -3.04
CA ALA A 195 -18.10 -57.37 -3.13
C ALA A 195 -17.04 -56.55 -3.89
N MET A 196 -17.43 -55.72 -4.85
CA MET A 196 -16.49 -54.82 -5.55
C MET A 196 -16.06 -53.62 -4.68
N ALA A 197 -16.96 -53.09 -3.84
CA ALA A 197 -16.65 -51.96 -2.97
C ALA A 197 -15.60 -52.29 -1.88
N ASP A 198 -15.59 -53.52 -1.36
CA ASP A 198 -14.61 -53.95 -0.35
C ASP A 198 -13.21 -54.25 -0.91
N ARG A 199 -13.11 -54.52 -2.23
CA ARG A 199 -11.80 -54.76 -2.89
C ARG A 199 -11.03 -53.47 -3.14
N SER A 200 -11.72 -52.36 -3.43
CA SER A 200 -11.08 -51.06 -3.67
C SER A 200 -10.50 -50.39 -2.42
N ARG A 201 -10.97 -50.72 -1.22
CA ARG A 201 -10.43 -50.16 0.04
C ARG A 201 -9.07 -50.74 0.47
N ARG A 202 -8.68 -51.94 0.01
CA ARG A 202 -7.41 -52.57 0.41
C ARG A 202 -6.21 -52.13 -0.42
N VAL A 203 -6.41 -51.43 -1.55
CA VAL A 203 -5.31 -51.03 -2.46
C VAL A 203 -4.80 -49.62 -2.19
N ALA A 204 -5.52 -48.78 -1.44
CA ALA A 204 -5.13 -47.39 -1.17
C ALA A 204 -4.30 -47.18 0.12
N GLY A 205 -3.76 -48.24 0.73
CA GLY A 205 -3.10 -48.21 2.03
C GLY A 205 -1.58 -47.93 2.03
N ASP A 206 -0.91 -47.93 0.88
CA ASP A 206 0.56 -47.82 0.82
C ASP A 206 0.99 -46.67 -0.11
N SER A 207 0.96 -45.45 0.42
CA SER A 207 1.71 -44.33 -0.15
C SER A 207 2.09 -43.36 0.95
N ALA A 208 3.30 -43.55 1.47
CA ALA A 208 3.97 -42.63 2.38
C ALA A 208 4.28 -41.30 1.66
N PRO A 209 4.09 -40.14 2.31
CA PRO A 209 4.53 -38.87 1.74
C PRO A 209 6.05 -38.72 1.90
N GLY A 210 6.73 -38.60 0.76
CA GLY A 210 8.15 -38.31 0.65
C GLY A 210 8.53 -36.96 1.26
N LYS A 211 9.67 -36.95 1.97
CA LYS A 211 10.33 -35.75 2.49
C LYS A 211 10.91 -34.95 1.31
N GLY A 212 10.42 -33.73 1.12
CA GLY A 212 10.96 -32.75 0.18
C GLY A 212 12.13 -31.96 0.79
N GLU A 213 13.15 -31.75 -0.04
CA GLU A 213 14.36 -30.95 0.14
C GLU A 213 14.13 -29.49 0.58
N PRO A 214 15.12 -28.87 1.25
CA PRO A 214 15.20 -27.42 1.41
C PRO A 214 16.02 -26.79 0.26
N ASP A 215 15.38 -25.89 -0.49
CA ASP A 215 16.03 -25.04 -1.47
C ASP A 215 16.91 -23.97 -0.80
N HIS A 216 18.09 -23.80 -1.39
CA HIS A 216 18.98 -22.65 -1.25
C HIS A 216 18.41 -21.45 -2.02
N GLU A 217 18.29 -20.29 -1.38
CA GLU A 217 18.73 -18.95 -1.86
C GLU A 217 18.43 -17.86 -0.82
#